data_AF-A0A151BXX5-F1
#
_entry.id   AF-A0A151BXX5-F1
#
_cell.length_a   1.000
_cell.length_b   1.000
_cell.length_c   1.000
_cell.angle_alpha   90.00
_cell.angle_beta   90.00
_cell.angle_gamma   90.00
#
_symmetry.space_group_name_H-M   'P 1'
#
loop_
_entity.id
_entity.type
_entity.pdbx_description
1 polymer ?
#
loop_
_entity_poly.entity_id
_entity_poly.type
_entity_poly.pdbx_seq_one_letter_code
_entity_poly.pdbx_strand_id
1 'polypeptide(L)'
;MTGNAFREGKVHVVADRCGTCIFRPGDPMRLAPGRVKDMVNAAVSQDSAIICHSSLGGQNAVCRGFFDRYDTTPLRLARALRLVEFDQPASLGGPVAP
;
A
#
# COMPACT_ATOMS: atom_id res chain seq x y z
N MET A 1 14.30 -0.86 -1.66
CA MET A 1 13.69 0.43 -2.05
C MET A 1 12.71 0.82 -0.97
N THR A 2 13.01 1.89 -0.23
CA THR A 2 12.12 2.39 0.83
C THR A 2 11.18 3.39 0.17
N GLY A 3 9.96 2.98 -0.15
CA GLY A 3 8.93 3.93 -0.57
C GLY A 3 8.41 4.69 0.64
N ASN A 4 8.30 6.02 0.53
CA ASN A 4 7.76 6.86 1.61
C ASN A 4 6.30 7.25 1.31
N ALA A 5 5.36 6.64 2.04
CA ALA A 5 3.93 6.97 1.96
C ALA A 5 3.50 8.12 2.88
N PHE A 6 4.43 8.68 3.67
CA PHE A 6 4.16 9.83 4.52
C PHE A 6 4.64 11.12 3.84
N ARG A 7 3.69 12.02 3.58
CA ARG A 7 3.96 13.35 3.01
C ARG A 7 2.89 14.32 3.49
N GLU A 8 3.22 15.62 3.51
CA GLU A 8 2.26 16.68 3.89
C GLU A 8 1.59 16.45 5.27
N GLY A 9 2.30 15.79 6.19
CA GLY A 9 1.78 15.46 7.53
C GLY A 9 0.78 14.30 7.57
N LYS A 10 0.56 13.59 6.46
CA LYS A 10 -0.42 12.51 6.33
C LYS A 10 0.21 11.21 5.83
N VAL A 11 -0.37 10.10 6.25
CA VAL A 11 -0.14 8.79 5.65
C VAL A 11 -1.10 8.64 4.48
N HIS A 12 -0.54 8.52 3.29
CA HIS A 12 -1.33 8.37 2.08
C HIS A 12 -1.59 6.90 1.78
N VAL A 13 -2.83 6.59 1.45
CA VAL A 13 -3.33 5.25 1.13
C VAL A 13 -4.01 5.32 -0.22
N VAL A 14 -3.79 4.34 -1.09
CA VAL A 14 -4.56 4.27 -2.33
C VAL A 14 -6.03 4.03 -1.98
N ALA A 15 -6.93 4.84 -2.54
CA ALA A 15 -8.36 4.81 -2.25
C ALA A 15 -8.98 3.43 -2.51
N ASP A 16 -8.56 2.77 -3.59
CA ASP A 16 -9.07 1.47 -4.03
C ASP A 16 -7.96 0.46 -4.31
N ARG A 17 -8.32 -0.82 -4.36
CA ARG A 17 -7.40 -1.88 -4.81
C ARG A 17 -7.08 -1.66 -6.29
N CYS A 18 -5.85 -1.30 -6.63
CA CYS A 18 -5.42 -1.12 -8.02
C CYS A 18 -5.57 -2.40 -8.86
N GLY A 19 -5.48 -2.29 -10.20
CA GLY A 19 -5.65 -3.41 -11.14
C GLY A 19 -4.70 -4.59 -10.85
N THR A 20 -3.49 -4.30 -10.39
CA THR A 20 -2.47 -5.30 -10.05
C THR A 20 -2.38 -5.59 -8.54
N CYS A 21 -3.43 -5.33 -7.77
CA CYS A 21 -3.35 -5.49 -6.31
C CYS A 21 -3.07 -6.96 -5.93
N ILE A 22 -2.04 -7.20 -5.11
CA ILE A 22 -1.63 -8.55 -4.62
C ILE A 22 -2.69 -9.25 -3.77
N PHE A 23 -3.76 -8.54 -3.42
CA PHE A 23 -4.87 -9.03 -2.62
C PHE A 23 -6.16 -9.22 -3.42
N ARG A 24 -6.12 -9.00 -4.75
CA ARG A 24 -7.19 -9.39 -5.67
C ARG A 24 -7.13 -10.90 -5.96
N PRO A 25 -8.28 -11.56 -6.18
CA PRO A 25 -8.29 -12.93 -6.71
C PRO A 25 -7.54 -13.05 -8.03
N GLY A 26 -7.00 -14.24 -8.31
CA GLY A 26 -6.37 -14.55 -9.60
C GLY A 26 -4.91 -14.12 -9.77
N ASP A 27 -4.27 -13.62 -8.70
CA ASP A 27 -2.87 -13.18 -8.68
C ASP A 27 -2.45 -12.33 -9.91
N PRO A 28 -2.98 -11.10 -10.02
CA PRO A 28 -2.73 -10.25 -11.19
C PRO A 28 -1.24 -9.94 -11.44
N MET A 29 -0.41 -10.01 -10.40
CA MET A 29 1.04 -9.76 -10.49
C MET A 29 1.85 -11.03 -10.80
N ARG A 30 1.21 -12.22 -10.87
CA ARG A 30 1.88 -13.50 -11.10
C ARG A 30 3.06 -13.73 -10.16
N LEU A 31 2.83 -13.51 -8.87
CA LEU A 31 3.84 -13.69 -7.84
C LEU A 31 4.12 -15.17 -7.59
N ALA A 32 5.35 -15.49 -7.20
CA ALA A 32 5.68 -16.85 -6.78
C ALA A 32 4.77 -17.31 -5.61
N PRO A 33 4.42 -18.61 -5.52
CA PRO A 33 3.66 -19.13 -4.40
C PRO A 33 4.26 -18.72 -3.05
N GLY A 34 3.42 -18.27 -2.11
CA GLY A 34 3.86 -17.81 -0.79
C GLY A 34 4.39 -16.36 -0.74
N ARG A 35 4.72 -15.74 -1.88
CA ARG A 35 5.35 -14.41 -1.91
C ARG A 35 4.54 -13.33 -1.21
N VAL A 36 3.21 -13.33 -1.36
CA VAL A 36 2.33 -12.35 -0.69
C VAL A 36 2.42 -12.50 0.83
N LYS A 37 2.42 -13.74 1.33
CA LYS A 37 2.57 -14.04 2.76
C LYS A 37 3.91 -13.52 3.28
N ASP A 38 4.99 -13.73 2.54
CA ASP A 38 6.32 -13.26 2.93
C ASP A 38 6.39 -11.73 2.98
N MET A 39 5.79 -11.05 1.98
CA MET A 39 5.72 -9.59 1.96
C MET A 39 4.96 -9.03 3.16
N VAL A 40 3.81 -9.64 3.49
CA VAL A 40 3.01 -9.26 4.66
C VAL A 40 3.80 -9.48 5.95
N ASN A 41 4.38 -10.67 6.12
CA ASN A 41 5.13 -11.01 7.32
C ASN A 41 6.31 -10.05 7.54
N ALA A 42 7.04 -9.73 6.47
CA ALA A 42 8.14 -8.77 6.52
C ALA A 42 7.65 -7.35 6.88
N ALA A 43 6.53 -6.90 6.29
CA ALA A 43 6.01 -5.57 6.58
C ALA A 43 5.52 -5.46 8.03
N VAL A 44 4.80 -6.47 8.53
CA VAL A 44 4.29 -6.52 9.91
C VAL A 44 5.43 -6.64 10.91
N SER A 45 6.43 -7.49 10.67
CA SER A 45 7.56 -7.64 11.59
C SER A 45 8.43 -6.38 11.71
N GLN A 46 8.48 -5.58 10.65
CA GLN A 46 9.18 -4.28 10.62
C GLN A 46 8.29 -3.12 11.08
N ASP A 47 7.07 -3.40 11.56
CA ASP A 47 6.08 -2.39 11.94
C ASP A 47 5.86 -1.30 10.87
N SER A 48 5.75 -1.75 9.61
CA SER A 48 5.74 -0.91 8.42
C SER A 48 4.48 -1.13 7.57
N ALA A 49 4.50 -0.74 6.29
CA ALA A 49 3.39 -0.97 5.37
C ALA A 49 3.88 -1.34 3.97
N ILE A 50 3.04 -2.09 3.24
CA ILE A 50 3.30 -2.39 1.83
C ILE A 50 2.90 -1.18 0.98
N ILE A 51 3.83 -0.66 0.18
CA ILE A 51 3.57 0.39 -0.81
C ILE A 51 2.81 -0.19 -2.01
N CYS A 52 1.86 0.58 -2.54
CA CYS A 52 1.07 0.15 -3.69
C CYS A 52 1.91 0.11 -4.96
N HIS A 53 1.80 -0.98 -5.71
CA HIS A 53 2.45 -1.12 -7.02
C HIS A 53 2.14 0.06 -7.97
N SER A 54 0.87 0.49 -8.04
CA SER A 54 0.45 1.58 -8.94
C SER A 54 1.01 2.96 -8.57
N SER A 55 1.66 3.07 -7.41
CA SER A 55 2.30 4.30 -6.94
C SER A 55 3.82 4.29 -7.08
N LEU A 56 4.41 3.15 -7.47
CA LEU A 56 5.86 3.04 -7.63
C LEU A 56 6.35 3.96 -8.74
N GLY A 57 7.44 4.70 -8.49
CA GLY A 57 7.99 5.67 -9.44
C GLY A 57 7.29 7.03 -9.44
N GLY A 58 6.21 7.19 -8.66
CA GLY A 58 5.53 8.46 -8.44
C GLY A 58 5.39 8.80 -6.96
N GLN A 59 4.21 9.30 -6.58
CA GLN A 59 3.86 9.57 -5.19
C GLN A 59 3.50 8.26 -4.49
N ASN A 60 4.44 7.70 -3.72
CA ASN A 60 4.20 6.44 -3.01
C ASN A 60 2.99 6.57 -2.06
N ALA A 61 2.15 5.54 -2.06
CA ALA A 61 1.02 5.41 -1.15
C ALA A 61 0.91 3.97 -0.63
N VAL A 62 0.34 3.79 0.55
CA VAL A 62 0.09 2.47 1.15
C VAL A 62 -0.90 1.70 0.28
N CYS A 63 -0.62 0.42 0.05
CA CYS A 63 -1.50 -0.50 -0.65
C CYS A 63 -2.84 -0.63 0.08
N ARG A 64 -3.94 -0.37 -0.63
CA ARG A 64 -5.31 -0.46 -0.09
C ARG A 64 -5.58 -1.79 0.60
N GLY A 65 -5.26 -2.89 -0.07
CA GLY A 65 -5.51 -4.23 0.46
C GLY A 65 -4.67 -4.60 1.69
N PHE A 66 -3.48 -4.00 1.85
CA PHE A 66 -2.69 -4.16 3.06
C PHE A 66 -3.32 -3.36 4.20
N PHE A 67 -3.62 -2.08 3.93
CA PHE A 67 -4.25 -1.18 4.88
C PHE A 67 -5.55 -1.75 5.46
N ASP A 68 -6.41 -2.33 4.63
CA ASP A 68 -7.69 -2.91 5.09
C ASP A 68 -7.54 -4.13 6.01
N ARG A 69 -6.39 -4.81 6.00
CA ARG A 69 -6.22 -6.14 6.63
C ARG A 69 -5.24 -6.16 7.80
N TYR A 70 -4.30 -5.23 7.83
CA TYR A 70 -3.20 -5.23 8.80
C TYR A 70 -3.12 -3.89 9.53
N ASP A 71 -2.76 -3.97 10.81
CA ASP A 71 -2.87 -2.84 11.74
C ASP A 71 -1.53 -2.57 12.44
N THR A 72 -0.53 -2.17 11.65
CA THR A 72 0.79 -1.78 12.17
C THR A 72 0.69 -0.46 12.95
N THR A 73 1.62 -0.22 13.88
CA THR A 73 1.58 0.95 14.77
C THR A 73 1.47 2.27 14.01
N PRO A 74 2.23 2.52 12.92
CA PRO A 74 2.07 3.74 12.15
C PRO A 74 0.67 3.91 11.56
N LEU A 75 0.04 2.83 11.09
CA LEU A 75 -1.32 2.87 10.52
C LEU A 75 -2.38 3.08 11.61
N ARG A 76 -2.22 2.45 12.78
CA ARG A 76 -3.07 2.68 13.95
C ARG A 76 -3.05 4.13 14.40
N LEU A 77 -1.85 4.70 14.54
CA LEU A 77 -1.68 6.09 14.93
C LEU A 77 -2.26 7.05 13.89
N ALA A 78 -1.99 6.81 12.59
CA ALA A 78 -2.54 7.64 11.53
C ALA A 78 -4.08 7.63 11.54
N ARG A 79 -4.72 6.48 11.77
CA ARG A 79 -6.18 6.38 11.92
C ARG A 79 -6.68 7.15 13.14
N ALA A 80 -6.08 6.91 14.31
CA ALA A 80 -6.48 7.54 15.57
C ALA A 80 -6.37 9.07 15.52
N LEU A 81 -5.32 9.58 14.88
CA LEU A 81 -5.04 11.01 14.72
C LEU A 81 -5.74 11.65 13.51
N ARG A 82 -6.51 10.88 12.73
CA ARG A 82 -7.15 11.33 11.47
C ARG A 82 -6.15 11.89 10.45
N LEU A 83 -4.98 11.27 10.36
CA LEU A 83 -3.89 11.60 9.44
C LEU A 83 -3.85 10.69 8.20
N VAL A 84 -4.96 10.05 7.85
CA VAL A 84 -5.05 9.22 6.64
C VAL A 84 -5.61 10.06 5.49
N GLU A 85 -4.88 10.10 4.38
CA GLU A 85 -5.34 10.66 3.11
C GLU A 85 -5.56 9.52 2.11
N PHE A 86 -6.66 9.56 1.36
CA PHE A 86 -6.96 8.56 0.34
C PHE A 86 -6.75 9.13 -1.05
N ASP A 87 -5.69 8.65 -1.71
CA ASP A 87 -5.33 9.10 -3.05
C ASP A 87 -5.98 8.22 -4.12
N GLN A 88 -6.48 8.84 -5.18
CA GLN A 88 -6.95 8.09 -6.34
C GLN A 88 -5.75 7.51 -7.11
N PRO A 89 -5.82 6.28 -7.65
CA PRO A 89 -4.70 5.70 -8.40
C PRO A 89 -4.17 6.60 -9.52
N ALA A 90 -5.06 7.32 -10.21
CA ALA A 90 -4.71 8.23 -11.30
C ALA A 90 -3.86 9.45 -10.86
N SER A 91 -3.93 9.86 -9.59
CA SER A 91 -3.17 11.03 -9.09
C SER A 91 -1.77 10.70 -8.61
N LEU A 92 -1.39 9.42 -8.57
CA LEU A 92 -0.15 8.97 -7.94
C LEU A 92 1.06 8.98 -8.88
N GLY A 93 0.85 9.15 -10.19
CA GLY A 93 1.94 9.24 -11.18
C GLY A 93 2.82 7.98 -11.30
N GLY A 94 2.43 6.86 -10.68
CA GLY A 94 3.04 5.56 -10.90
C GLY A 94 2.44 4.84 -12.11
N PRO A 95 2.85 3.60 -12.39
CA PRO A 95 2.31 2.85 -13.52
C PRO A 95 0.79 2.72 -13.35
N VAL A 96 0.07 3.39 -14.25
CA VAL A 96 -1.37 3.19 -14.42
C VAL A 96 -1.50 1.81 -15.04
N ALA A 97 -1.78 0.81 -14.21
CA ALA A 97 -2.19 -0.49 -14.72
C ALA A 97 -3.46 -0.29 -15.56
N PRO A 98 -3.59 -0.93 -16.74
CA PRO A 98 -4.81 -0.89 -17.52
C PRO A 98 -6.01 -1.45 -16.73
#